data_AF-A0A2D8HUC6-F1
#
_entry.id   AF-A0A2D8HUC6-F1
#
_cell.length_a   1.000
_cell.length_b   1.000
_cell.length_c   1.000
_cell.angle_alpha   90.00
_cell.angle_beta   90.00
_cell.angle_gamma   90.00
#
_symmetry.space_group_name_H-M   'P 1'
#
loop_
_entity.id
_entity.type
_entity.pdbx_description
1 polymer ?
#
loop_
_entity_poly.entity_id
_entity_poly.type
_entity_poly.pdbx_seq_one_letter_code
_entity_poly.pdbx_strand_id
1 'polypeptide(L)'
;MEQYINLFIRAVFIENLALSFFLGMCTFLAVSKKVKTAFGLGVAVIVVLGISVPVNNIIYHNILAPGALDWAGFPDADLSFLKFLTFIGVIAALVQILEMTL
;
A
#
# COMPACT_ATOMS: atom_id res chain seq x y z
N MET A 1 21.24 17.87 19.57
CA MET A 1 21.49 18.01 18.11
C MET A 1 21.90 16.68 17.49
N GLU A 2 22.77 15.90 18.13
CA GLU A 2 23.15 14.55 17.69
C GLU A 2 21.96 13.60 17.46
N GLN A 3 20.92 13.64 18.31
CA GLN A 3 19.73 12.81 18.11
C GLN A 3 18.95 13.13 16.83
N TYR A 4 18.88 14.41 16.44
CA TYR A 4 18.20 14.80 15.19
C TYR A 4 19.04 14.43 13.96
N ILE A 5 20.37 14.54 14.05
CA ILE A 5 21.28 14.11 12.98
C ILE A 5 21.24 12.58 12.81
N ASN A 6 21.20 11.83 13.92
CA ASN A 6 21.11 10.37 13.88
C ASN A 6 19.74 9.91 13.31
N LEU A 7 18.64 10.58 13.70
CA LEU A 7 17.32 10.34 13.10
C LEU A 7 17.31 10.61 11.59
N PHE A 8 17.94 11.72 11.16
CA PHE A 8 18.05 12.07 9.74
C PHE A 8 18.82 11.00 8.95
N ILE A 9 19.98 10.57 9.45
CA ILE A 9 20.78 9.52 8.79
C ILE A 9 20.00 8.20 8.73
N ARG A 10 19.33 7.82 9.82
CA ARG A 10 18.56 6.58 9.89
C ARG A 10 17.35 6.61 8.93
N ALA A 11 16.65 7.73 8.84
CA ALA A 11 15.50 7.91 7.94
C ALA A 11 15.90 7.93 6.45
N VAL A 12 17.02 8.56 6.10
CA VAL A 12 17.46 8.72 4.69
C VAL A 12 18.15 7.47 4.14
N PHE A 13 18.91 6.74 4.96
CA PHE A 13 19.75 5.64 4.48
C PHE A 13 19.31 4.25 4.94
N ILE A 14 18.86 4.11 6.19
CA ILE A 14 18.60 2.80 6.79
C ILE A 14 17.15 2.37 6.57
N GLU A 15 16.21 3.26 6.86
CA GLU A 15 14.75 3.01 6.78
C GLU A 15 14.11 3.59 5.52
N ASN A 16 14.92 4.10 4.58
CA ASN A 16 14.41 4.66 3.33
C ASN A 16 13.92 3.54 2.40
N LEU A 17 12.60 3.50 2.22
CA LEU A 17 11.88 2.51 1.41
C LEU A 17 12.46 2.34 -0.01
N ALA A 18 12.94 3.42 -0.62
CA ALA A 18 13.49 3.38 -1.98
C ALA A 18 14.91 2.78 -2.07
N LEU A 19 15.74 2.97 -1.03
CA LEU A 19 17.13 2.51 -1.00
C LEU A 19 17.29 1.10 -0.38
N SER A 20 16.46 0.78 0.62
CA SER A 20 16.64 -0.40 1.47
C SER A 20 15.77 -1.59 1.03
N PHE A 21 14.58 -1.35 0.49
CA PHE A 21 13.60 -2.42 0.26
C PHE A 21 13.42 -2.84 -1.21
N PHE A 22 13.94 -2.09 -2.20
CA PHE A 22 13.87 -2.40 -3.65
C PHE A 22 12.47 -2.89 -4.15
N LEU A 23 11.39 -2.67 -3.38
CA LEU A 23 10.06 -3.21 -3.62
C LEU A 23 9.23 -2.13 -4.31
N GLY A 24 8.69 -2.42 -5.50
CA GLY A 24 7.89 -1.46 -6.27
C GLY A 24 8.67 -0.53 -7.21
N MET A 25 9.94 -0.81 -7.49
CA MET A 25 10.76 0.01 -8.41
C MET A 25 10.39 -0.09 -9.89
N CYS A 26 9.60 -1.07 -10.30
CA CYS A 26 9.32 -1.33 -11.72
C CYS A 26 8.72 -0.11 -12.43
N THR A 27 7.82 0.62 -11.77
CA THR A 27 7.24 1.87 -12.29
C THR A 27 8.21 3.05 -12.20
N PHE A 28 9.00 3.12 -11.12
CA PHE A 28 10.04 4.15 -10.94
C PHE A 28 11.09 4.08 -12.05
N LEU A 29 11.69 2.91 -12.30
CA LEU A 29 12.71 2.71 -13.33
C LEU A 29 12.17 3.02 -14.74
N ALA A 30 10.91 2.69 -15.01
CA ALA A 30 10.27 2.96 -16.30
C ALA A 30 10.03 4.44 -16.57
N VAL A 31 9.67 5.23 -15.54
CA VAL A 31 9.17 6.61 -15.71
C VAL A 31 10.17 7.69 -15.25
N SER A 32 11.34 7.31 -14.73
CA SER A 32 12.38 8.22 -14.19
C SER A 32 12.95 9.24 -15.18
N LYS A 33 12.86 9.03 -16.51
CA LYS A 33 13.51 9.90 -17.50
C LYS A 33 12.79 11.24 -17.75
N LYS A 34 11.51 11.36 -17.38
CA LYS A 34 10.66 12.52 -17.70
C LYS A 34 9.94 12.97 -16.43
N VAL A 35 10.34 14.14 -15.90
CA VAL A 35 9.79 14.68 -14.65
C VAL A 35 8.27 14.87 -14.71
N LYS A 36 7.74 15.35 -15.85
CA LYS A 36 6.29 15.56 -16.03
C LYS A 36 5.47 14.27 -15.87
N THR A 37 5.93 13.16 -16.43
CA THR A 37 5.24 11.86 -16.33
C THR A 37 5.45 11.22 -14.96
N ALA A 38 6.64 11.37 -14.37
CA ALA A 38 6.93 10.87 -13.03
C ALA A 38 6.07 11.56 -11.96
N PHE A 39 5.80 12.86 -12.12
CA PHE A 39 4.95 13.61 -11.21
C PHE A 39 3.48 13.13 -11.27
N GLY A 40 2.92 12.96 -12.47
CA GLY A 40 1.57 12.43 -12.64
C GLY A 40 1.40 11.03 -12.04
N LEU A 41 2.37 10.15 -12.28
CA LEU A 41 2.38 8.80 -11.70
C LEU A 41 2.56 8.81 -10.18
N GLY A 42 3.36 9.73 -9.64
CA GLY A 42 3.53 9.90 -8.20
C GLY A 42 2.22 10.28 -7.50
N VAL A 43 1.48 11.24 -8.07
CA VAL A 43 0.15 11.65 -7.55
C VAL A 43 -0.83 10.49 -7.60
N ALA A 44 -0.89 9.76 -8.73
CA ALA A 44 -1.70 8.56 -8.88
C ALA A 44 -1.44 7.52 -7.76
N VAL A 45 -0.17 7.21 -7.50
CA VAL A 45 0.21 6.24 -6.46
C VAL A 45 -0.15 6.75 -5.06
N ILE A 46 0.06 8.02 -4.75
CA ILE A 46 -0.31 8.61 -3.44
C ILE A 46 -1.81 8.47 -3.18
N VAL A 47 -2.64 8.75 -4.19
CA VAL A 47 -4.10 8.61 -4.09
C VAL A 47 -4.51 7.16 -3.85
N VAL A 48 -3.97 6.22 -4.63
CA VAL A 48 -4.27 4.79 -4.47
C VAL A 48 -3.82 4.27 -3.10
N LEU A 49 -2.63 4.65 -2.63
CA LEU A 49 -2.15 4.24 -1.30
C LEU A 49 -3.00 4.85 -0.19
N GLY A 50 -3.37 6.13 -0.33
CA GLY A 50 -4.18 6.85 0.64
C GLY A 50 -5.57 6.25 0.84
N ILE A 51 -6.14 5.64 -0.21
CA ILE A 51 -7.46 4.99 -0.15
C ILE A 51 -7.34 3.50 0.20
N SER A 52 -6.37 2.78 -0.38
CA SER A 52 -6.25 1.33 -0.20
C SER A 52 -5.89 0.92 1.22
N VAL A 53 -5.05 1.69 1.92
CA VAL A 53 -4.65 1.40 3.31
C VAL A 53 -5.84 1.39 4.28
N PRO A 54 -6.67 2.47 4.37
CA PRO A 54 -7.83 2.44 5.26
C PRO A 54 -8.87 1.40 4.84
N VAL A 55 -9.09 1.19 3.55
CA VAL A 55 -10.03 0.17 3.05
C VAL A 55 -9.57 -1.24 3.44
N ASN A 56 -8.28 -1.55 3.24
CA ASN A 56 -7.71 -2.84 3.64
C ASN A 56 -7.75 -3.05 5.16
N ASN A 57 -7.61 -1.99 5.96
CA ASN A 57 -7.76 -2.08 7.41
C ASN A 57 -9.19 -2.47 7.83
N ILE A 58 -10.19 -1.83 7.20
CA ILE A 58 -11.61 -2.16 7.44
C ILE A 58 -11.89 -3.61 7.03
N ILE A 59 -11.41 -4.02 5.85
CA ILE A 59 -11.58 -5.39 5.35
C ILE A 59 -10.89 -6.41 6.26
N TYR A 60 -9.68 -6.10 6.74
CA TYR A 60 -8.96 -7.01 7.62
C TYR A 60 -9.71 -7.25 8.92
N HIS A 61 -10.18 -6.18 9.57
CA HIS A 61 -10.85 -6.28 10.87
C HIS A 61 -12.26 -6.86 10.78
N ASN A 62 -12.99 -6.59 9.69
CA ASN A 62 -14.39 -7.01 9.55
C ASN A 62 -14.59 -8.31 8.76
N ILE A 63 -13.59 -8.79 8.02
CA ILE A 63 -13.76 -9.95 7.12
C ILE A 63 -12.67 -11.02 7.29
N LEU A 64 -11.44 -10.65 7.63
CA LEU A 64 -10.30 -11.60 7.55
C LEU A 64 -9.71 -12.01 8.90
N ALA A 65 -9.85 -11.20 9.94
CA ALA A 65 -9.34 -11.54 11.27
C ALA A 65 -10.09 -12.75 11.85
N PRO A 66 -9.46 -13.55 12.73
CA PRO A 66 -10.13 -14.67 13.38
C PRO A 66 -11.36 -14.17 14.15
N GLY A 67 -12.52 -14.72 13.87
CA GLY A 67 -13.80 -14.28 14.46
C GLY A 67 -14.39 -12.99 13.86
N ALA A 68 -13.81 -12.44 12.80
CA ALA A 68 -14.34 -11.24 12.14
C ALA A 68 -15.70 -11.47 11.47
N LEU A 69 -16.04 -12.71 11.12
CA LEU A 69 -17.33 -13.08 10.51
C LEU A 69 -18.45 -13.33 11.53
N ASP A 70 -18.28 -12.94 12.79
CA ASP A 70 -19.33 -13.03 13.81
C ASP A 70 -20.64 -12.34 13.36
N TRP A 71 -20.53 -11.21 12.65
CA TRP A 71 -21.69 -10.50 12.07
C TRP A 71 -22.41 -11.27 10.95
N ALA A 72 -21.76 -12.27 10.34
CA ALA A 72 -22.30 -13.11 9.27
C ALA A 72 -22.71 -14.52 9.76
N GLY A 73 -22.62 -14.79 11.07
CA GLY A 73 -23.01 -16.07 11.67
C GLY A 73 -21.96 -17.19 11.59
N PHE A 74 -20.71 -16.86 11.24
CA PHE A 74 -19.59 -17.82 11.17
C PHE A 74 -18.43 -17.39 12.10
N PRO A 75 -18.56 -17.58 13.43
CA PRO A 75 -17.60 -17.08 14.42
C PRO A 75 -16.24 -17.81 14.42
N ASP A 76 -16.18 -19.07 13.96
CA ASP A 76 -14.94 -19.87 13.96
C ASP A 76 -14.18 -19.85 12.62
N ALA A 77 -14.65 -19.10 11.62
CA ALA A 77 -14.01 -19.05 10.31
C ALA A 77 -12.78 -18.12 10.32
N ASP A 78 -11.59 -18.69 10.17
CA ASP A 78 -10.35 -17.94 9.97
C ASP A 78 -10.07 -17.78 8.46
N LEU A 79 -10.24 -16.55 7.96
CA LEU A 79 -9.98 -16.16 6.58
C LEU A 79 -8.62 -15.48 6.41
N SER A 80 -7.75 -15.52 7.41
CA SER A 80 -6.44 -14.86 7.40
C SER A 80 -5.51 -15.40 6.29
N PHE A 81 -5.72 -16.64 5.83
CA PHE A 81 -5.03 -17.17 4.65
C PHE A 81 -5.32 -16.38 3.36
N LEU A 82 -6.53 -15.81 3.21
CA LEU A 82 -6.93 -15.04 2.04
C LEU A 82 -6.38 -13.59 2.07
N LYS A 83 -5.71 -13.17 3.16
CA LYS A 83 -5.25 -11.80 3.36
C LYS A 83 -4.50 -11.20 2.18
N PHE A 84 -3.52 -11.90 1.65
CA PHE A 84 -2.76 -11.41 0.52
C PHE A 84 -3.61 -11.28 -0.74
N LEU A 85 -4.48 -12.26 -1.01
CA LEU A 85 -5.33 -12.27 -2.19
C LEU A 85 -6.35 -11.12 -2.16
N THR A 86 -7.00 -10.91 -1.00
CA THR A 86 -7.96 -9.82 -0.83
C THR A 86 -7.30 -8.44 -0.95
N PHE A 87 -6.14 -8.24 -0.32
CA PHE A 87 -5.43 -6.95 -0.41
C PHE A 87 -4.97 -6.62 -1.83
N ILE A 88 -4.44 -7.61 -2.57
CA ILE A 88 -4.05 -7.43 -3.97
C ILE A 88 -5.28 -7.11 -4.83
N GLY A 89 -6.40 -7.81 -4.62
CA GLY A 89 -7.65 -7.58 -5.35
C GLY A 89 -8.23 -6.18 -5.13
N VAL A 90 -8.21 -5.67 -3.90
CA VAL A 90 -8.67 -4.30 -3.56
C VAL A 90 -7.77 -3.26 -4.24
N ILE A 91 -6.45 -3.44 -4.18
CA ILE A 91 -5.51 -2.52 -4.85
C ILE A 91 -5.74 -2.54 -6.36
N ALA A 92 -5.92 -3.71 -6.98
CA ALA A 92 -6.18 -3.84 -8.41
C ALA A 92 -7.47 -3.14 -8.83
N ALA A 93 -8.56 -3.30 -8.07
CA ALA A 93 -9.82 -2.61 -8.33
C ALA A 93 -9.69 -1.08 -8.23
N LEU A 94 -8.95 -0.58 -7.24
CA LEU A 94 -8.70 0.87 -7.08
C LEU A 94 -7.84 1.44 -8.21
N VAL A 95 -6.79 0.73 -8.64
CA VAL A 95 -5.96 1.12 -9.78
C VAL A 95 -6.80 1.14 -11.06
N GLN A 96 -7.69 0.17 -11.26
CA GLN A 96 -8.58 0.13 -12.43
C GLN A 96 -9.51 1.35 -12.48
N ILE A 97 -10.08 1.76 -11.34
CA ILE A 97 -10.92 2.96 -11.24
C ILE A 97 -10.10 4.21 -11.58
N LEU A 98 -8.87 4.29 -11.08
CA LEU A 98 -7.98 5.40 -11.36
C LEU A 98 -7.62 5.49 -12.85
N GLU A 99 -7.34 4.36 -13.51
CA GLU A 99 -7.03 4.30 -14.94
C GLU A 99 -8.20 4.78 -15.81
N MET A 100 -9.45 4.46 -15.43
CA MET A 100 -10.64 4.96 -16.12
C MET A 100 -10.90 6.46 -15.91
N THR A 101 -10.25 7.08 -14.90
CA THR A 101 -10.42 8.49 -14.55
C THR A 101 -9.37 9.40 -15.19
N LEU A 102 -8.17 8.85 -15.47
CA LEU A 102 -7.02 9.56 -16.08
C LEU A 102 -7.13 9.60 -17.61
#